data_AF-A0AAX3KKS1-F1
#
_entry.id   AF-A0AAX3KKS1-F1
#
_cell.length_a   1.000
_cell.length_b   1.000
_cell.length_c   1.000
_cell.angle_alpha   90.00
_cell.angle_beta   90.00
_cell.angle_gamma   90.00
#
_symmetry.space_group_name_H-M   'P 1'
#
loop_
_entity.id
_entity.type
_entity.pdbx_description
1 polymer ?
#
loop_
_entity_poly.entity_id
_entity_poly.type
_entity_poly.pdbx_seq_one_letter_code
_entity_poly.pdbx_strand_id
1 'polypeptide(L)'
;MKTLQNIADEAYDDLMVLREKLNDFKTMFLAVSKLLPEPDTAGRLAGIGAIQAEEWATNAEEWARKMDENLRNLEAQQPVAPQKPTPAKRGAGGAA
;
A
#
# COMPACT_ATOMS: atom_id res chain seq x y z
N MET A 1 18.52 2.39 -11.43
CA MET A 1 17.73 3.26 -10.54
C MET A 1 16.36 2.62 -10.39
N LYS A 2 15.84 2.47 -9.16
CA LYS A 2 14.43 2.14 -8.96
C LYS A 2 13.60 3.39 -9.28
N THR A 3 12.46 3.23 -9.96
CA THR A 3 11.48 4.30 -10.15
C THR A 3 10.67 4.47 -8.85
N LEU A 4 9.99 5.60 -8.70
CA LEU A 4 9.07 5.81 -7.57
C LEU A 4 7.98 4.73 -7.55
N GLN A 5 7.45 4.37 -8.73
CA GLN A 5 6.49 3.29 -8.90
C GLN A 5 7.01 1.95 -8.36
N ASN A 6 8.23 1.54 -8.74
CA ASN A 6 8.78 0.26 -8.27
C ASN A 6 8.94 0.21 -6.74
N ILE A 7 9.26 1.35 -6.10
CA ILE A 7 9.37 1.42 -4.63
C ILE A 7 7.99 1.31 -3.98
N ALA A 8 6.98 1.92 -4.58
CA ALA A 8 5.60 1.82 -4.11
C ALA A 8 5.04 0.41 -4.29
N ASP A 9 5.32 -0.26 -5.41
CA ASP A 9 4.90 -1.64 -5.64
C ASP A 9 5.52 -2.58 -4.59
N GLU A 10 6.82 -2.43 -4.32
CA GLU A 10 7.50 -3.21 -3.26
C GLU A 10 6.89 -2.98 -1.88
N ALA A 11 6.61 -1.73 -1.52
CA ALA A 11 5.99 -1.42 -0.23
C ALA A 11 4.53 -1.92 -0.14
N TYR A 12 3.80 -1.97 -1.26
CA TYR A 12 2.47 -2.55 -1.32
C TYR A 12 2.53 -4.07 -1.06
N ASP A 13 3.44 -4.76 -1.74
CA ASP A 13 3.66 -6.21 -1.56
C ASP A 13 4.02 -6.54 -0.11
N ASP A 14 4.92 -5.76 0.50
CA ASP A 14 5.31 -5.93 1.91
C ASP A 14 4.10 -5.77 2.86
N LEU A 15 3.20 -4.82 2.59
CA LEU A 15 1.97 -4.64 3.36
C LEU A 15 0.99 -5.79 3.19
N MET A 16 0.89 -6.37 1.98
CA MET A 16 0.06 -7.55 1.74
C MET A 16 0.60 -8.78 2.47
N VAL A 17 1.93 -8.98 2.45
CA VAL A 17 2.58 -10.05 3.23
C VAL A 17 2.34 -9.85 4.73
N LEU A 18 2.47 -8.62 5.25
CA LEU A 18 2.19 -8.32 6.65
C LEU A 18 0.75 -8.66 7.02
N ARG A 19 -0.22 -8.24 6.19
CA ARG A 19 -1.65 -8.54 6.38
C ARG A 19 -1.91 -10.05 6.45
N GLU A 20 -1.30 -10.84 5.56
CA GLU A 20 -1.41 -12.29 5.60
C GLU A 20 -0.87 -12.88 6.92
N LYS A 21 0.30 -12.41 7.38
CA LYS A 21 0.87 -12.87 8.66
C LYS A 21 0.01 -12.52 9.86
N LEU A 22 -0.66 -11.37 9.83
CA LEU A 22 -1.61 -10.98 10.88
C LEU A 22 -2.85 -11.88 10.88
N ASN A 23 -3.34 -12.29 9.71
CA ASN A 23 -4.41 -13.29 9.60
C ASN A 23 -3.97 -14.68 10.11
N ASP A 24 -2.73 -15.08 9.87
CA ASP A 24 -2.14 -16.30 10.44
C ASP A 24 -2.15 -16.22 11.99
N PHE A 25 -1.70 -15.09 12.56
CA PHE A 25 -1.71 -14.89 14.01
C PHE A 25 -3.12 -14.90 14.59
N LYS A 26 -4.08 -14.22 13.95
CA LYS A 26 -5.50 -14.27 14.35
C LYS A 26 -5.99 -15.71 14.44
N THR A 27 -5.69 -16.52 13.43
CA THR A 27 -6.09 -17.93 13.38
C THR A 27 -5.49 -18.73 14.54
N MET A 28 -4.19 -18.54 14.80
CA MET A 28 -3.50 -19.17 15.93
C MET A 28 -4.12 -18.77 17.27
N PHE A 29 -4.36 -17.48 17.49
CA PHE A 29 -4.97 -16.98 18.72
C PHE A 29 -6.38 -17.55 18.95
N LEU A 30 -7.20 -17.62 17.89
CA LEU A 30 -8.53 -18.24 17.96
C LEU A 30 -8.47 -19.75 18.21
N ALA A 31 -7.42 -20.44 17.77
CA ALA A 31 -7.24 -21.85 18.09
C ALA A 31 -6.91 -22.02 19.57
N VAL A 32 -5.97 -21.22 20.11
CA VAL A 32 -5.59 -21.25 21.53
C VAL A 32 -6.78 -20.93 22.44
N SER A 33 -7.59 -19.92 22.10
CA SER A 33 -8.75 -19.55 22.92
C SER A 33 -9.81 -20.66 23.00
N LYS A 34 -9.92 -21.52 21.98
CA LYS A 34 -10.85 -22.66 21.94
C LYS A 34 -10.34 -23.91 22.64
N LEU A 35 -9.03 -24.04 22.82
CA LEU A 35 -8.41 -25.20 23.47
C LEU A 35 -8.47 -25.14 24.99
N LEU A 36 -8.68 -23.95 25.54
CA LEU A 36 -8.63 -23.70 26.98
C LEU A 36 -10.06 -23.59 27.54
N PRO A 37 -10.35 -24.23 28.68
CA PRO A 37 -11.66 -24.12 29.32
C PRO A 37 -11.86 -22.70 29.89
N GLU A 38 -13.05 -22.13 29.75
CA GLU A 38 -13.41 -20.91 30.48
C GLU A 38 -13.39 -21.19 32.01
N PRO A 39 -12.89 -20.28 32.87
CA PRO A 39 -12.43 -18.91 32.63
C PRO A 39 -10.90 -18.77 32.59
N ASP A 40 -10.20 -19.60 31.81
CA ASP A 40 -8.75 -19.56 31.73
C ASP A 40 -8.21 -18.21 31.21
N THR A 41 -7.21 -17.67 31.92
CA THR A 41 -6.62 -16.36 31.62
C THR A 41 -5.87 -16.36 30.29
N ALA A 42 -5.20 -17.44 29.93
CA ALA A 42 -4.51 -17.55 28.65
C ALA A 42 -5.52 -17.63 27.49
N GLY A 43 -6.68 -18.27 27.69
CA GLY A 43 -7.78 -18.27 26.72
C GLY A 43 -8.31 -16.85 26.43
N ARG A 44 -8.49 -16.05 27.48
CA ARG A 44 -8.90 -14.64 27.36
C ARG A 44 -7.84 -13.77 26.68
N LEU A 45 -6.57 -13.93 27.06
CA LEU A 45 -5.46 -13.22 26.41
C LEU A 45 -5.35 -13.56 24.92
N ALA A 46 -5.56 -14.84 24.57
CA ALA A 46 -5.60 -15.26 23.17
C ALA A 46 -6.78 -14.60 22.43
N GLY A 47 -7.96 -14.51 23.05
CA GLY A 47 -9.10 -13.75 22.49
C GLY A 47 -8.76 -12.29 22.17
N ILE A 48 -8.08 -11.59 23.10
CA ILE A 48 -7.61 -10.21 22.88
C ILE A 48 -6.60 -10.15 21.74
N GLY A 49 -5.65 -11.08 21.70
CA GLY A 49 -4.65 -11.18 20.62
C GLY A 49 -5.29 -11.35 19.24
N ALA A 50 -6.37 -12.14 19.14
CA ALA A 50 -7.11 -12.31 17.89
C ALA A 50 -7.76 -11.00 17.41
N ILE A 51 -8.34 -10.21 18.33
CA ILE A 51 -8.95 -8.90 18.01
C ILE A 51 -7.87 -7.93 17.51
N GLN A 52 -6.72 -7.85 18.19
CA GLN A 52 -5.63 -6.97 17.78
C GLN A 52 -5.04 -7.37 16.43
N ALA A 53 -4.90 -8.67 16.18
CA ALA A 53 -4.41 -9.17 14.89
C ALA A 53 -5.35 -8.80 13.74
N GLU A 54 -6.68 -8.86 13.96
CA GLU A 54 -7.68 -8.41 12.99
C GLU A 54 -7.63 -6.90 12.74
N GLU A 55 -7.50 -6.10 13.79
CA GLU A 55 -7.36 -4.65 13.68
C GLU A 55 -6.12 -4.28 12.84
N TRP A 56 -4.98 -4.89 13.14
CA TRP A 56 -3.74 -4.63 12.41
C TRP A 56 -3.80 -5.10 10.95
N ALA A 57 -4.46 -6.24 10.67
CA ALA A 57 -4.64 -6.71 9.30
C ALA A 57 -5.47 -5.71 8.48
N THR A 58 -6.52 -5.15 9.08
CA THR A 58 -7.35 -4.10 8.48
C THR A 58 -6.53 -2.83 8.24
N ASN A 59 -5.71 -2.43 9.21
CA ASN A 59 -4.85 -1.25 9.09
C ASN A 59 -3.81 -1.41 7.96
N ALA A 60 -3.19 -2.58 7.82
CA ALA A 60 -2.23 -2.85 6.76
C ALA A 60 -2.87 -2.71 5.35
N GLU A 61 -4.10 -3.20 5.19
CA GLU A 61 -4.88 -3.04 3.95
C GLU A 61 -5.22 -1.57 3.68
N GLU A 62 -5.61 -0.81 4.71
CA GLU A 62 -5.86 0.62 4.57
C GLU A 62 -4.62 1.42 4.22
N TRP A 63 -3.46 1.10 4.82
CA TRP A 63 -2.20 1.76 4.52
C TRP A 63 -1.81 1.54 3.06
N ALA A 64 -1.95 0.31 2.56
CA ALA A 64 -1.66 -0.04 1.19
C ALA A 64 -2.53 0.77 0.21
N ARG A 65 -3.84 0.85 0.48
CA ARG A 65 -4.78 1.64 -0.31
C ARG A 65 -4.45 3.14 -0.28
N LYS A 66 -4.19 3.70 0.90
CA LYS A 66 -3.81 5.12 1.06
C LYS A 66 -2.51 5.45 0.33
N MET A 67 -1.56 4.51 0.31
CA MET A 67 -0.30 4.69 -0.40
C MET A 67 -0.51 4.76 -1.93
N ASP A 68 -1.33 3.86 -2.50
CA ASP A 68 -1.70 3.89 -3.92
C ASP A 68 -2.46 5.17 -4.29
N GLU A 69 -3.44 5.59 -3.47
CA GLU A 69 -4.16 6.85 -3.67
C GLU A 69 -3.22 8.07 -3.66
N ASN A 70 -2.28 8.11 -2.71
CA ASN A 70 -1.31 9.20 -2.61
C ASN A 70 -0.31 9.21 -3.78
N LEU A 71 0.13 8.05 -4.25
CA LEU A 71 1.03 7.96 -5.39
C LEU A 71 0.37 8.53 -6.66
N ARG A 72 -0.86 8.13 -6.95
CA ARG A 72 -1.64 8.66 -8.10
C ARG A 72 -1.81 10.16 -8.03
N ASN A 73 -2.07 10.70 -6.83
CA ASN A 73 -2.19 12.15 -6.62
C ASN A 73 -0.87 12.89 -6.89
N LEU A 74 0.28 12.30 -6.49
CA LEU A 74 1.59 12.88 -6.75
C LEU A 74 1.96 12.84 -8.24
N GLU A 75 1.62 11.76 -8.94
CA GLU A 75 1.84 11.65 -10.39
C GLU A 75 0.98 12.65 -11.17
N ALA A 76 -0.27 12.85 -10.77
CA ALA A 76 -1.17 13.84 -11.39
C ALA A 76 -0.69 15.29 -11.19
N GLN A 77 0.11 15.57 -10.16
CA GLN A 77 0.67 16.89 -9.88
C GLN A 77 2.01 17.16 -10.59
N GLN A 78 2.61 16.17 -11.25
CA GLN A 78 3.85 16.40 -12.00
C GLN A 78 3.56 17.32 -13.21
N PRO A 79 4.20 18.50 -13.30
CA PRO A 79 3.97 19.40 -14.42
C PRO A 79 4.45 18.74 -15.71
N VAL A 80 3.55 18.66 -16.70
CA VAL A 80 3.92 18.34 -18.08
C VAL A 80 4.96 19.37 -18.51
N ALA A 81 6.20 18.92 -18.74
CA ALA A 81 7.27 19.80 -19.18
C ALA A 81 6.77 20.65 -20.35
N PRO A 82 6.96 21.99 -20.33
CA PRO A 82 6.49 22.84 -21.41
C PRO A 82 7.08 22.32 -22.71
N GLN A 83 6.21 21.85 -23.61
CA GLN A 83 6.62 21.48 -24.96
C GLN A 83 7.27 22.72 -25.57
N LYS A 84 8.58 22.64 -25.84
CA LYS A 84 9.27 23.69 -26.58
C LYS A 84 8.49 23.92 -27.87
N PRO A 85 8.07 25.16 -28.19
CA PRO A 85 7.40 25.42 -29.45
C PRO A 85 8.32 24.98 -30.57
N THR A 86 7.82 24.08 -31.42
CA THR A 86 8.49 23.68 -32.66
C THR A 86 8.85 24.94 -33.43
N PRO A 87 10.13 25.20 -33.75
CA PRO A 87 10.50 26.39 -34.48
C PRO A 87 9.79 26.36 -35.84
N ALA A 88 8.87 27.31 -36.04
CA ALA A 88 8.28 27.54 -37.35
C ALA A 88 9.43 27.90 -38.30
N LYS A 89 9.67 27.05 -39.31
CA LYS A 89 10.52 27.40 -40.45
C LYS A 89 9.92 28.62 -41.14
N ARG A 90 10.32 29.82 -40.72
CA ARG A 90 10.18 31.06 -41.49
C ARG A 90 11.44 31.22 -42.33
N GLY A 91 11.27 31.08 -43.65
CA GLY A 91 12.01 31.87 -44.63
C GLY A 91 13.11 31.15 -45.42
N ALA A 92 12.85 30.98 -46.72
CA ALA A 92 13.61 31.57 -47.81
C ALA A 92 12.64 31.60 -49.01
N GLY A 93 12.20 32.73 -49.55
CA GLY A 93 13.07 33.75 -50.13
C GLY A 93 13.26 33.39 -51.60
N GLY A 94 12.44 33.97 -52.48
CA GLY A 94 12.47 33.73 -53.92
C GLY A 94 11.52 34.66 -54.65
N ALA A 95 11.82 35.95 -54.60
CA ALA A 95 11.34 36.91 -55.57
C ALA A 95 12.33 36.91 -56.75
N ALA A 96 11.84 36.55 -57.94
CA ALA A 96 12.23 37.06 -59.26
C ALA A 96 11.33 36.37 -60.30
#